data_AF-A0A6T8P511-F1
#
_entry.id   AF-A0A6T8P511-F1
#
_cell.length_a   1.000
_cell.length_b   1.000
_cell.length_c   1.000
_cell.angle_alpha   90.00
_cell.angle_beta   90.00
_cell.angle_gamma   90.00
#
_symmetry.space_group_name_H-M   'P 1'
#
loop_
_entity.id
_entity.type
_entity.pdbx_description
1 polymer ?
#
loop_
_entity_poly.entity_id
_entity_poly.type
_entity_poly.pdbx_seq_one_letter_code
_entity_poly.pdbx_strand_id
1 'polypeptide(L)'
;LGGLGCVNPNRRYGSYNIPAFISGGSRTPRTITQNLHIPKRPFGTHAYVLSKRGAEKLLNLAWRATYHVDCVIWGMRELELYSVHPLLAFQDSSPSTVGAITSGPETWIPSRILMDDYTKMRLEWVWNEAVIRIPGVNVIITQGRYVLIGIAGTIASLFKFKSQPWLLPKFLTFYFSFIVTFNRLINRPAG
;
A
#
# COMPACT_ATOMS: atom_id res chain seq x y z
N LEU A 1 5.97 2.92 -19.18
CA LEU A 1 6.72 2.38 -18.03
C LEU A 1 6.26 0.96 -17.79
N GLY A 2 7.18 0.00 -17.81
CA GLY A 2 6.93 -1.40 -17.48
C GLY A 2 7.34 -1.69 -16.05
N GLY A 3 6.40 -2.04 -15.19
CA GLY A 3 6.66 -2.56 -13.84
C GLY A 3 7.02 -4.04 -13.89
N LEU A 4 8.13 -4.41 -13.26
CA LEU A 4 8.66 -5.77 -13.28
C LEU A 4 8.24 -6.63 -12.06
N GLY A 5 7.68 -5.99 -11.03
CA GLY A 5 7.37 -6.60 -9.72
C GLY A 5 6.01 -6.26 -9.13
N CYS A 6 5.77 -6.77 -7.91
CA CYS A 6 4.69 -6.49 -6.94
C CYS A 6 3.27 -6.13 -7.42
N VAL A 7 2.85 -6.63 -8.59
CA VAL A 7 1.46 -6.49 -9.01
C VAL A 7 0.86 -7.82 -9.43
N ASN A 8 -0.15 -8.24 -8.66
CA ASN A 8 -0.88 -9.45 -8.95
C ASN A 8 -1.79 -9.26 -10.18
N PRO A 9 -1.64 -10.08 -11.25
CA PRO A 9 -2.44 -9.95 -12.47
C PRO A 9 -3.93 -10.16 -12.23
N ASN A 10 -4.28 -10.91 -11.18
CA ASN A 10 -5.66 -11.15 -10.76
C ASN A 10 -6.25 -10.01 -9.93
N ARG A 11 -5.57 -8.86 -9.89
CA ARG A 11 -6.03 -7.63 -9.22
C ARG A 11 -6.28 -7.85 -7.72
N ARG A 12 -5.52 -8.75 -7.11
CA ARG A 12 -5.50 -9.00 -5.67
C ARG A 12 -4.44 -8.09 -5.06
N TYR A 13 -4.89 -6.99 -4.48
CA TYR A 13 -4.00 -5.98 -3.88
C TYR A 13 -3.90 -6.13 -2.37
N GLY A 14 -4.82 -6.87 -1.72
CA GLY A 14 -4.84 -6.99 -0.27
C GLY A 14 -4.78 -5.61 0.38
N SER A 15 -4.01 -5.50 1.46
CA SER A 15 -3.76 -4.28 2.23
C SER A 15 -3.22 -3.09 1.40
N TYR A 16 -2.70 -3.30 0.18
CA TYR A 16 -2.31 -2.18 -0.72
C TYR A 16 -3.46 -1.33 -1.19
N ASN A 17 -4.69 -1.76 -0.99
CA ASN A 17 -5.83 -0.90 -1.26
C ASN A 17 -5.83 0.37 -0.40
N ILE A 18 -5.17 0.37 0.77
CA ILE A 18 -5.07 1.52 1.68
C ILE A 18 -4.10 2.58 1.15
N PRO A 19 -2.80 2.29 0.95
CA PRO A 19 -1.86 3.28 0.46
C PRO A 19 -2.23 3.70 -0.96
N ALA A 20 -2.76 2.80 -1.81
CA ALA A 20 -3.24 3.16 -3.14
C ALA A 20 -4.54 4.00 -3.14
N PHE A 21 -5.35 3.92 -2.08
CA PHE A 21 -6.47 4.85 -1.90
C PHE A 21 -5.97 6.24 -1.50
N ILE A 22 -4.98 6.29 -0.61
CA ILE A 22 -4.44 7.53 -0.05
C ILE A 22 -3.55 8.27 -1.05
N SER A 23 -2.75 7.55 -1.84
CA SER A 23 -1.93 8.13 -2.90
C SER A 23 -2.75 8.71 -4.05
N GLY A 24 -4.06 8.41 -4.08
CA GLY A 24 -4.94 8.79 -5.18
C GLY A 24 -4.66 7.98 -6.44
N GLY A 25 -5.72 7.67 -7.17
CA GLY A 25 -5.61 7.06 -8.49
C GLY A 25 -5.95 5.57 -8.54
N SER A 26 -6.72 5.25 -9.56
CA SER A 26 -6.89 3.90 -10.10
C SER A 26 -6.80 4.01 -11.61
N ARG A 27 -6.27 2.95 -12.22
CA ARG A 27 -6.29 2.73 -13.66
C ARG A 27 -7.38 1.73 -13.98
N THR A 28 -7.93 1.80 -15.18
CA THR A 28 -8.80 0.73 -15.67
C THR A 28 -7.94 -0.51 -15.91
N PRO A 29 -8.09 -1.58 -15.10
CA PRO A 29 -7.26 -2.75 -15.27
C PRO A 29 -7.63 -3.47 -16.57
N ARG A 30 -6.61 -3.92 -17.32
CA ARG A 30 -6.81 -4.61 -18.59
C ARG A 30 -5.73 -5.64 -18.82
N THR A 31 -6.09 -6.87 -19.14
CA THR A 31 -5.14 -7.85 -19.67
C THR A 31 -4.85 -7.51 -21.13
N ILE A 32 -3.58 -7.34 -21.48
CA ILE A 32 -3.15 -7.03 -22.85
C ILE A 32 -2.75 -8.33 -23.55
N THR A 33 -1.93 -9.14 -22.90
CA THR A 33 -1.55 -10.50 -23.31
C THR A 33 -1.52 -11.41 -22.08
N GLN A 34 -1.25 -12.71 -22.28
CA GLN A 34 -1.04 -13.63 -21.15
C GLN A 34 0.09 -13.15 -20.21
N ASN A 35 1.08 -12.42 -20.73
CA ASN A 35 2.25 -11.98 -19.97
C ASN A 35 2.26 -10.50 -19.64
N LEU A 36 1.25 -9.73 -20.06
CA LEU A 36 1.24 -8.28 -19.93
C LEU A 36 -0.14 -7.78 -19.56
N HIS A 37 -0.22 -6.95 -18.54
CA HIS A 37 -1.49 -6.36 -18.11
C HIS A 37 -1.29 -4.92 -17.62
N ILE A 38 -2.36 -4.14 -17.68
CA ILE A 38 -2.47 -2.85 -17.00
C ILE A 38 -3.02 -3.16 -15.61
N PRO A 39 -2.26 -2.91 -14.55
CA PRO A 39 -2.75 -3.08 -13.20
C PRO A 39 -3.76 -1.98 -12.84
N LYS A 40 -4.74 -2.31 -11.99
CA LYS A 40 -5.64 -1.29 -11.42
C LYS A 40 -4.86 -0.31 -10.56
N ARG A 41 -3.93 -0.86 -9.78
CA ARG A 41 -3.06 -0.18 -8.81
C ARG A 41 -1.71 -0.88 -8.82
N PRO A 42 -0.70 -0.36 -9.52
CA PRO A 42 0.65 -0.89 -9.36
C PRO A 42 1.09 -0.60 -7.91
N PHE A 43 1.74 -1.54 -7.22
CA PHE A 43 2.38 -1.25 -5.93
C PHE A 43 3.79 -1.84 -5.89
N GLY A 44 4.72 -1.21 -5.17
CA GLY A 44 5.99 -1.81 -4.70
C GLY A 44 6.86 -2.42 -5.79
N THR A 45 6.86 -1.82 -6.98
CA THR A 45 7.49 -2.45 -8.14
C THR A 45 9.00 -2.35 -8.01
N HIS A 46 9.52 -1.21 -7.51
CA HIS A 46 10.95 -0.88 -7.29
C HIS A 46 11.94 -1.30 -8.41
N ALA A 47 11.40 -1.76 -9.53
CA ALA A 47 12.07 -2.38 -10.65
C ALA A 47 11.21 -2.07 -11.87
N TYR A 48 11.78 -1.22 -12.72
CA TYR A 48 11.08 -0.61 -13.84
C TYR A 48 11.90 -0.69 -15.11
N VAL A 49 11.20 -0.88 -16.23
CA VAL A 49 11.72 -0.61 -17.56
C VAL A 49 11.05 0.64 -18.09
N LEU A 50 11.87 1.64 -18.42
CA LEU A 50 11.43 2.89 -19.00
C LEU A 50 11.97 3.01 -20.42
N SER A 51 11.09 3.33 -21.37
CA SER A 51 11.55 3.86 -22.65
C SER A 51 12.04 5.29 -22.46
N LYS A 52 12.91 5.77 -23.36
CA LYS A 52 13.41 7.16 -23.34
C LYS A 52 12.25 8.18 -23.27
N ARG A 53 11.24 8.02 -24.12
CA ARG A 53 10.02 8.85 -24.13
C ARG A 53 9.25 8.78 -22.80
N GLY A 54 9.20 7.59 -22.18
CA GLY A 54 8.56 7.40 -20.87
C GLY A 54 9.30 8.13 -19.75
N ALA A 55 10.64 8.11 -19.79
CA ALA A 55 11.48 8.83 -18.83
C ALA A 55 11.33 10.35 -18.98
N GLU A 56 11.36 10.88 -20.21
CA GLU A 56 11.12 12.31 -20.47
C GLU A 56 9.75 12.75 -19.95
N LYS A 57 8.71 11.96 -20.23
CA LYS A 57 7.35 12.23 -19.73
C LYS A 57 7.29 12.21 -18.20
N LEU A 58 7.97 11.25 -17.58
CA LEU A 58 8.05 11.16 -16.12
C LEU A 58 8.73 12.39 -15.52
N LEU A 59 9.86 12.83 -16.08
CA LEU A 59 10.58 14.03 -15.62
C LEU A 59 9.72 15.29 -15.74
N ASN A 60 8.94 15.41 -16.82
CA ASN A 60 8.04 16.54 -17.02
C ASN A 60 6.86 16.55 -16.02
N LEU A 61 6.34 15.39 -15.65
CA LEU A 61 5.23 15.26 -14.69
C LEU A 61 5.70 15.31 -13.23
N ALA A 62 6.93 14.86 -12.98
CA ALA A 62 7.48 14.57 -11.65
C ALA A 62 8.89 15.17 -11.52
N TRP A 63 9.03 16.48 -11.72
CA TRP A 63 10.34 17.15 -11.69
C TRP A 63 11.10 16.97 -10.36
N ARG A 64 10.37 16.65 -9.27
CA ARG A 64 10.94 16.31 -7.97
C ARG A 64 10.17 15.16 -7.33
N ALA A 65 10.90 14.14 -6.86
CA ALA A 65 10.33 13.10 -6.01
C ALA A 65 10.05 13.67 -4.61
N THR A 66 8.77 13.89 -4.29
CA THR A 66 8.31 14.34 -2.97
C THR A 66 7.90 13.17 -2.07
N TYR A 67 7.75 11.98 -2.65
CA TYR A 67 7.35 10.76 -1.99
C TYR A 67 8.00 9.55 -2.67
N HIS A 68 7.66 8.35 -2.19
CA HIS A 68 8.03 7.11 -2.86
C HIS A 68 7.66 7.16 -4.35
N VAL A 69 8.65 6.99 -5.23
CA VAL A 69 8.47 7.22 -6.67
C VAL A 69 7.37 6.32 -7.24
N ASP A 70 7.26 5.10 -6.73
CA ASP A 70 6.21 4.18 -7.10
C ASP A 70 4.83 4.83 -6.85
N CYS A 71 4.58 5.35 -5.64
CA CYS A 71 3.33 6.03 -5.29
C CYS A 71 3.02 7.24 -6.17
N VAL A 72 4.04 8.03 -6.51
CA VAL A 72 3.90 9.23 -7.34
C VAL A 72 3.54 8.88 -8.78
N ILE A 73 4.23 7.90 -9.37
CA ILE A 73 4.01 7.44 -10.74
C ILE A 73 2.59 6.89 -10.94
N TRP A 74 1.96 6.37 -9.89
CA TRP A 74 0.61 5.77 -10.01
C TRP A 74 -0.49 6.80 -10.23
N GLY A 75 -0.36 7.98 -9.62
CA GLY A 75 -1.30 9.09 -9.80
C GLY A 75 -1.24 9.71 -11.21
N MET A 76 -0.14 9.48 -11.93
CA MET A 76 0.11 10.07 -13.26
C MET A 76 -0.53 9.23 -14.37
N ARG A 77 -1.80 9.51 -14.68
CA ARG A 77 -2.58 8.79 -15.69
C ARG A 77 -1.99 8.90 -17.09
N GLU A 78 -1.25 9.97 -17.35
CA GLU A 78 -0.59 10.25 -18.61
C GLU A 78 0.56 9.27 -18.86
N LEU A 79 1.17 8.69 -17.82
CA LEU A 79 2.17 7.65 -17.99
C LEU A 79 1.49 6.33 -18.31
N GLU A 80 1.76 5.76 -19.49
CA GLU A 80 1.33 4.39 -19.78
C GLU A 80 2.10 3.42 -18.89
N LEU A 81 1.37 2.58 -18.16
CA LEU A 81 1.95 1.64 -17.20
C LEU A 81 1.46 0.23 -17.50
N TYR A 82 2.42 -0.66 -17.66
CA TYR A 82 2.19 -2.08 -17.89
C TYR A 82 2.93 -2.89 -16.83
N SER A 83 2.39 -4.04 -16.46
CA SER A 83 2.98 -4.99 -15.52
C SER A 83 3.12 -6.35 -16.20
N VAL A 84 4.22 -7.03 -15.91
CA VAL A 84 4.54 -8.35 -16.48
C VAL A 84 3.97 -9.49 -15.62
N HIS A 85 3.63 -10.59 -16.28
CA HIS A 85 3.28 -11.87 -15.67
C HIS A 85 4.00 -13.01 -16.42
N PRO A 86 4.67 -13.96 -15.74
CA PRO A 86 4.97 -14.00 -14.31
C PRO A 86 5.85 -12.80 -13.87
N LEU A 87 5.94 -12.57 -12.55
CA LEU A 87 6.86 -11.55 -12.01
C LEU A 87 8.29 -11.86 -12.43
N LEU A 88 9.00 -10.85 -12.93
CA LEU A 88 10.41 -10.98 -13.30
C LEU A 88 11.34 -10.56 -12.16
N ALA A 89 10.84 -9.70 -11.26
CA ALA A 89 11.54 -9.28 -10.06
C ALA A 89 10.55 -9.15 -8.90
N PHE A 90 11.04 -9.38 -7.68
CA PHE A 90 10.34 -9.00 -6.45
C PHE A 90 11.37 -8.41 -5.49
N GLN A 91 10.91 -7.52 -4.62
CA GLN A 91 11.74 -6.98 -3.57
C GLN A 91 11.63 -7.89 -2.34
N ASP A 92 12.77 -8.29 -1.78
CA ASP A 92 12.78 -8.90 -0.46
C ASP A 92 12.65 -7.84 0.63
N SER A 93 12.20 -8.23 1.82
CA SER A 93 12.08 -7.32 2.95
C SER A 93 13.42 -6.98 3.61
N SER A 94 14.56 -7.18 2.92
CA SER A 94 15.84 -6.85 3.53
C SER A 94 15.98 -5.33 3.63
N PRO A 95 16.40 -4.80 4.79
CA PRO A 95 16.59 -3.37 4.99
C PRO A 95 17.84 -2.91 4.23
N SER A 96 17.72 -2.73 2.92
CA SER A 96 18.84 -2.36 2.03
C SER A 96 18.84 -0.89 1.63
N THR A 97 17.92 -0.07 2.15
CA THR A 97 17.82 1.35 1.78
C THR A 97 17.90 2.29 2.98
N VAL A 98 18.33 3.52 2.70
CA VAL A 98 18.51 4.66 3.63
C VAL A 98 17.19 5.05 4.36
N GLY A 99 16.04 4.51 3.95
CA GLY A 99 14.73 4.70 4.59
C GLY A 99 14.17 3.46 5.30
N ALA A 100 14.93 2.38 5.43
CA ALA A 100 14.46 1.18 6.10
C ALA A 100 14.22 1.44 7.60
N ILE A 101 13.10 0.92 8.12
CA ILE A 101 12.80 1.04 9.53
C ILE A 101 13.64 0.01 10.29
N THR A 102 14.75 0.46 10.87
CA THR A 102 15.74 -0.40 11.54
C THR A 102 15.57 -0.44 13.06
N SER A 103 14.65 0.35 13.62
CA SER A 103 14.39 0.41 15.06
C SER A 103 12.95 0.87 15.33
N GLY A 104 12.46 0.60 16.55
CA GLY A 104 11.11 0.95 16.99
C GLY A 104 10.09 -0.19 16.90
N PRO A 105 8.84 0.02 17.36
CA PRO A 105 7.77 -0.98 17.34
C PRO A 105 7.49 -1.56 15.95
N GLU A 106 7.84 -0.84 14.90
CA GLU A 106 7.74 -1.25 13.50
C GLU A 106 8.56 -2.50 13.16
N THR A 107 9.67 -2.71 13.88
CA THR A 107 10.53 -3.90 13.73
C THR A 107 9.94 -5.14 14.41
N TRP A 108 8.88 -4.99 15.21
CA TRP A 108 8.22 -6.11 15.88
C TRP A 108 7.16 -6.77 15.00
N ILE A 109 6.87 -6.18 13.84
CA ILE A 109 5.86 -6.71 12.92
C ILE A 109 6.40 -8.00 12.30
N PRO A 110 5.69 -9.14 12.38
CA PRO A 110 6.22 -10.41 11.91
C PRO A 110 6.52 -10.42 10.40
N SER A 111 7.79 -10.44 10.04
CA SER A 111 8.28 -10.52 8.65
C SER A 111 7.95 -11.87 7.98
N ARG A 112 7.70 -12.92 8.76
CA ARG A 112 7.37 -14.27 8.26
C ARG A 112 5.97 -14.39 7.66
N ILE A 113 5.06 -13.46 7.93
CA ILE A 113 3.69 -13.52 7.44
C ILE A 113 3.65 -12.96 6.02
N LEU A 114 3.35 -13.82 5.05
CA LEU A 114 3.10 -13.41 3.67
C LEU A 114 1.67 -12.86 3.55
N MET A 115 1.56 -11.71 2.91
CA MET A 115 0.29 -11.05 2.62
C MET A 115 -0.23 -11.39 1.22
N ASP A 116 0.67 -11.75 0.31
CA ASP A 116 0.33 -12.26 -1.02
C ASP A 116 1.41 -13.23 -1.50
N ASP A 117 0.99 -14.48 -1.76
CA ASP A 117 1.89 -15.55 -2.20
C ASP A 117 2.47 -15.30 -3.59
N TYR A 118 1.79 -14.53 -4.45
CA TYR A 118 2.26 -14.23 -5.79
C TYR A 118 3.39 -13.20 -5.75
N THR A 119 3.17 -12.07 -5.08
CA THR A 119 4.18 -11.00 -4.95
C THR A 119 5.23 -11.24 -3.86
N LYS A 120 5.06 -12.30 -3.05
CA LYS A 120 5.93 -12.63 -1.89
C LYS A 120 6.04 -11.52 -0.85
N MET A 121 5.03 -10.66 -0.85
CA MET A 121 4.97 -9.49 0.02
C MET A 121 4.78 -9.90 1.47
N ARG A 122 5.49 -9.24 2.39
CA ARG A 122 5.44 -9.53 3.83
C ARG A 122 4.63 -8.48 4.58
N LEU A 123 3.99 -8.90 5.68
CA LEU A 123 3.17 -8.04 6.54
C LEU A 123 3.94 -6.84 7.08
N GLU A 124 5.18 -7.07 7.52
CA GLU A 124 6.10 -6.03 8.00
C GLU A 124 6.22 -4.88 6.98
N TRP A 125 6.47 -5.20 5.72
CA TRP A 125 6.65 -4.21 4.67
C TRP A 125 5.35 -3.43 4.42
N VAL A 126 4.22 -4.14 4.28
CA VAL A 126 2.89 -3.52 4.12
C VAL A 126 2.61 -2.53 5.25
N TRP A 127 2.83 -2.92 6.49
CA TRP A 127 2.47 -2.10 7.65
C TRP A 127 3.44 -0.95 7.88
N ASN A 128 4.69 -1.09 7.44
CA ASN A 128 5.69 -0.03 7.50
C ASN A 128 5.64 0.93 6.31
N GLU A 129 4.82 0.63 5.30
CA GLU A 129 4.57 1.53 4.19
C GLU A 129 4.09 2.90 4.68
N ALA A 130 4.79 3.95 4.26
CA ALA A 130 4.49 5.32 4.61
C ALA A 130 3.15 5.72 3.97
N VAL A 131 2.28 6.35 4.76
CA VAL A 131 0.95 6.79 4.31
C VAL A 131 0.84 8.31 4.27
N ILE A 132 1.30 8.98 5.34
CA ILE A 132 1.29 10.45 5.45
C ILE A 132 2.65 10.89 5.97
N ARG A 133 3.23 11.90 5.34
CA ARG A 133 4.33 12.69 5.90
C ARG A 133 3.77 14.04 6.33
N ILE A 134 3.95 14.40 7.60
CA ILE A 134 3.54 15.71 8.11
C ILE A 134 4.70 16.70 7.85
N PRO A 135 4.51 17.71 6.97
CA PRO A 135 5.55 18.71 6.71
C PRO A 135 5.91 19.47 7.99
N GLY A 136 7.19 19.79 8.19
CA GLY A 136 7.67 20.56 9.34
C GLY A 136 7.92 19.77 10.62
N VAL A 137 7.29 18.60 10.80
CA VAL A 137 7.45 17.76 12.02
C VAL A 137 8.33 16.53 11.76
N ASN A 138 8.68 16.25 10.50
CA ASN A 138 9.44 15.05 10.07
C ASN A 138 8.88 13.72 10.59
N VAL A 139 7.58 13.65 10.86
CA VAL A 139 6.88 12.41 11.25
C VAL A 139 6.30 11.74 10.02
N ILE A 140 6.58 10.44 9.89
CA ILE A 140 5.94 9.54 8.93
C ILE A 140 4.92 8.70 9.68
N ILE A 141 3.66 8.76 9.24
CA ILE A 141 2.61 7.87 9.67
C ILE A 141 2.59 6.70 8.68
N THR A 142 2.90 5.51 9.18
CA THR A 142 2.83 4.26 8.42
C THR A 142 1.43 3.65 8.52
N GLN A 143 1.12 2.67 7.68
CA GLN A 143 -0.17 1.94 7.77
C GLN A 143 -0.38 1.32 9.15
N GLY A 144 0.65 0.70 9.72
CA GLY A 144 0.61 0.10 11.06
C GLY A 144 0.32 1.15 12.12
N ARG A 145 0.97 2.32 12.07
CA ARG A 145 0.70 3.44 13.00
C ARG A 145 -0.72 3.95 12.88
N TYR A 146 -1.26 4.08 11.67
CA TYR A 146 -2.65 4.48 11.47
C TYR A 146 -3.63 3.50 12.14
N VAL A 147 -3.42 2.20 11.92
CA VAL A 147 -4.25 1.15 12.55
C VAL A 147 -4.11 1.17 14.07
N LEU A 148 -2.88 1.28 14.60
CA LEU A 148 -2.62 1.35 16.04
C LEU A 148 -3.25 2.58 16.70
N ILE A 149 -3.17 3.76 16.06
CA ILE A 149 -3.85 4.97 16.54
C ILE A 149 -5.36 4.76 16.59
N GLY A 150 -5.94 4.10 15.58
CA GLY A 150 -7.36 3.74 15.57
C GLY A 150 -7.74 2.79 16.72
N ILE A 151 -6.91 1.77 16.99
CA ILE A 151 -7.10 0.85 18.11
C ILE A 151 -6.93 1.56 19.46
N ALA A 152 -5.88 2.36 19.63
CA ALA A 152 -5.62 3.09 20.86
C ALA A 152 -6.73 4.12 21.15
N GLY A 153 -7.18 4.86 20.14
CA GLY A 153 -8.35 5.73 20.25
C GLY A 153 -9.62 4.97 20.60
N THR A 154 -9.80 3.77 20.04
CA THR A 154 -10.89 2.86 20.40
C THR A 154 -10.80 2.50 21.89
N ILE A 155 -9.69 1.94 22.35
CA ILE A 155 -9.48 1.54 23.74
C ILE A 155 -9.64 2.73 24.71
N ALA A 156 -9.07 3.89 24.38
CA ALA A 156 -9.22 5.12 25.17
C ALA A 156 -10.68 5.57 25.26
N SER A 157 -11.45 5.43 24.18
CA SER A 157 -12.90 5.68 24.21
C SER A 157 -13.61 4.69 25.14
N LEU A 158 -13.21 3.41 25.16
CA LEU A 158 -13.75 2.41 26.08
C LEU A 158 -13.49 2.75 27.56
N PHE A 159 -12.34 3.35 27.88
CA PHE A 159 -12.04 3.84 29.23
C PHE A 159 -12.85 5.08 29.62
N LYS A 160 -13.17 5.97 28.66
CA LYS A 160 -14.16 7.05 28.87
C LYS A 160 -15.60 6.52 28.96
N PHE A 161 -15.90 5.36 28.39
CA PHE A 161 -17.22 4.70 28.44
C PHE A 161 -17.59 4.05 29.79
N LYS A 162 -16.76 4.17 30.84
CA LYS A 162 -17.18 3.83 32.21
C LYS A 162 -18.48 4.53 32.63
N SER A 163 -18.83 5.66 32.01
CA SER A 163 -20.09 6.38 32.22
C SER A 163 -21.25 5.96 31.31
N GLN A 164 -21.02 5.20 30.23
CA GLN A 164 -22.05 4.76 29.26
C GLN A 164 -21.71 3.38 28.63
N PRO A 165 -21.82 2.28 29.41
CA PRO A 165 -21.38 0.94 28.99
C PRO A 165 -22.16 0.35 27.80
N TRP A 166 -23.37 0.84 27.52
CA TRP A 166 -24.21 0.39 26.40
C TRP A 166 -23.70 0.80 25.01
N LEU A 167 -22.71 1.71 24.93
CA LEU A 167 -22.09 2.12 23.66
C LEU A 167 -20.96 1.19 23.22
N LEU A 168 -20.34 0.46 24.15
CA LEU A 168 -19.26 -0.49 23.87
C LEU A 168 -19.68 -1.58 22.87
N PRO A 169 -20.83 -2.28 23.01
CA PRO A 169 -21.26 -3.27 22.02
C PRO A 169 -21.53 -2.66 20.64
N LYS A 170 -22.14 -1.47 20.57
CA LYS A 170 -22.42 -0.77 19.30
C LYS A 170 -21.12 -0.37 18.60
N PHE A 171 -20.14 0.10 19.36
CA PHE A 171 -18.84 0.50 18.83
C PHE A 171 -17.99 -0.71 18.41
N LEU A 172 -17.94 -1.77 19.22
CA LEU A 172 -17.27 -3.03 18.84
C LEU A 172 -17.93 -3.63 17.59
N THR A 173 -19.27 -3.61 17.51
CA THR A 173 -19.99 -4.05 16.31
C THR A 173 -19.62 -3.20 15.10
N PHE A 174 -19.55 -1.87 15.25
CA PHE A 174 -19.10 -0.97 14.18
C PHE A 174 -17.65 -1.24 13.78
N TYR A 175 -16.72 -1.37 14.73
CA TYR A 175 -15.30 -1.59 14.47
C TYR A 175 -15.03 -2.98 13.88
N PHE A 176 -15.69 -4.03 14.37
CA PHE A 176 -15.57 -5.38 13.84
C PHE A 176 -16.24 -5.47 12.46
N SER A 177 -17.41 -4.84 12.29
CA SER A 177 -18.04 -4.70 10.96
C SER A 177 -17.17 -3.90 10.01
N PHE A 178 -16.50 -2.85 10.49
CA PHE A 178 -15.53 -2.07 9.73
C PHE A 178 -14.35 -2.95 9.35
N ILE A 179 -13.66 -3.62 10.29
CA ILE A 179 -12.55 -4.53 9.99
C ILE A 179 -12.96 -5.63 9.03
N VAL A 180 -14.12 -6.27 9.22
CA VAL A 180 -14.58 -7.38 8.36
C VAL A 180 -14.98 -6.86 6.98
N THR A 181 -15.72 -5.75 6.91
CA THR A 181 -16.14 -5.13 5.64
C THR A 181 -14.95 -4.55 4.90
N PHE A 182 -14.02 -3.94 5.63
CA PHE A 182 -12.76 -3.41 5.14
C PHE A 182 -11.87 -4.54 4.63
N ASN A 183 -11.62 -5.60 5.42
CA ASN A 183 -10.89 -6.79 4.94
C ASN A 183 -11.58 -7.43 3.73
N ARG A 184 -12.91 -7.52 3.69
CA ARG A 184 -13.65 -7.99 2.52
C ARG A 184 -13.49 -7.06 1.32
N LEU A 185 -13.50 -5.75 1.50
CA LEU A 185 -13.25 -4.75 0.45
C LEU A 185 -11.81 -4.81 -0.08
N ILE A 186 -10.87 -4.97 0.83
CA ILE A 186 -9.43 -5.04 0.60
C ILE A 186 -9.04 -6.34 -0.11
N ASN A 187 -9.73 -7.45 0.18
CA ASN A 187 -9.48 -8.75 -0.41
C ASN A 187 -10.45 -9.10 -1.56
N ARG A 188 -11.43 -8.24 -1.85
CA ARG A 188 -12.30 -8.43 -3.01
C ARG A 188 -11.46 -8.27 -4.29
N PRO A 189 -11.60 -9.19 -5.26
CA PRO A 189 -11.08 -8.95 -6.60
C PRO A 189 -11.64 -7.61 -7.06
N ALA A 190 -10.76 -6.74 -7.52
CA ALA A 190 -11.23 -5.50 -8.10
C ALA A 190 -12.04 -5.81 -9.37
N GLY A 191 -13.37 -5.74 -9.22
CA GLY A 191 -14.28 -5.46 -10.33
C GLY A 191 -13.78 -4.26 -11.13
#